data_AF-A0A2S0UR55-F1
#
_entry.id   AF-A0A2S0UR55-F1
#
_cell.length_a   1.000
_cell.length_b   1.000
_cell.length_c   1.000
_cell.angle_alpha   90.00
_cell.angle_beta   90.00
_cell.angle_gamma   90.00
#
_symmetry.space_group_name_H-M   'P 1'
#
loop_
_entity.id
_entity.type
_entity.pdbx_description
1 polymer ?
#
loop_
_entity_poly.entity_id
_entity_poly.type
_entity_poly.pdbx_seq_one_letter_code
_entity_poly.pdbx_strand_id
1 'polypeptide(L)'
;MLPPAVVSRHRAALEWPATYLCPAHVGSARALGLWAACKATGRSFDGALKARATMHRSVAYRLRDKGLSLVSVGLARDGVLVDVAA
;
A
#
# COMPACT_ATOMS: atom_id res chain seq x y z
N MET A 1 18.92 1.55 -15.89
CA MET A 1 19.08 2.01 -14.50
C MET A 1 18.02 3.08 -14.25
N LEU A 2 17.25 3.00 -13.15
CA LEU A 2 16.19 3.99 -12.88
C LEU A 2 16.80 5.36 -12.56
N PRO A 3 16.18 6.48 -12.99
CA PRO A 3 16.62 7.80 -12.59
C PRO A 3 16.59 7.99 -11.06
N PRO A 4 17.50 8.79 -10.47
CA PRO A 4 17.51 9.03 -9.02
C PRO A 4 16.18 9.51 -8.46
N ALA A 5 15.46 10.37 -9.20
CA ALA A 5 14.13 10.85 -8.80
C ALA A 5 13.10 9.73 -8.67
N VAL A 6 13.17 8.70 -9.53
CA VAL A 6 12.28 7.54 -9.48
C VAL A 6 12.61 6.66 -8.27
N VAL A 7 13.90 6.45 -7.99
CA VAL A 7 14.34 5.71 -6.80
C VAL A 7 13.88 6.41 -5.52
N SER A 8 14.08 7.73 -5.43
CA SER A 8 13.62 8.53 -4.29
C SER A 8 12.10 8.47 -4.09
N ARG A 9 11.33 8.52 -5.18
CA ARG A 9 9.87 8.37 -5.13
C ARG A 9 9.45 6.99 -4.62
N HIS A 10 10.07 5.92 -5.13
CA HIS A 10 9.77 4.57 -4.66
C HIS A 10 10.15 4.37 -3.20
N ARG A 11 11.29 4.93 -2.76
CA ARG A 11 11.68 4.92 -1.35
C ARG A 11 10.64 5.61 -0.48
N ALA A 12 10.18 6.80 -0.87
CA ALA A 12 9.11 7.50 -0.16
C ALA A 12 7.81 6.68 -0.10
N ALA A 13 7.44 6.01 -1.20
CA ALA A 13 6.25 5.19 -1.26
C ALA A 13 6.25 4.00 -0.28
N LEU A 14 7.43 3.47 0.08
CA LEU A 14 7.56 2.42 1.08
C LEU A 14 7.26 2.92 2.50
N GLU A 15 7.45 4.21 2.76
CA GLU A 15 7.22 4.84 4.08
C GLU A 15 5.77 5.29 4.26
N TRP A 16 5.03 5.58 3.18
CA TRP A 16 3.66 6.10 3.25
C TRP A 16 2.69 5.28 4.13
N PRO A 17 2.68 3.93 4.12
CA PRO A 17 1.85 3.18 5.05
C PRO A 17 2.18 3.47 6.52
N ALA A 18 3.46 3.63 6.85
CA ALA A 18 3.86 3.99 8.22
C ALA A 18 3.40 5.40 8.57
N THR A 19 3.58 6.37 7.66
CA THR A 19 3.22 7.77 7.87
C THR A 19 1.72 8.01 7.99
N TYR A 20 0.91 7.39 7.11
CA TYR A 20 -0.51 7.74 6.97
C TYR A 20 -1.47 6.74 7.59
N LEU A 21 -1.03 5.51 7.86
CA LEU A 21 -1.91 4.47 8.38
C LEU A 21 -1.58 4.09 9.82
N CYS A 22 -0.34 4.25 10.28
CA CYS A 22 0.03 3.87 11.64
C CYS A 22 -0.02 5.07 12.60
N PRO A 23 -0.45 4.88 13.86
CA PRO A 23 -0.94 3.63 14.46
C PRO A 23 -2.46 3.37 14.26
N ALA A 24 -3.21 4.31 13.69
CA ALA A 24 -4.68 4.29 13.71
C ALA A 24 -5.33 3.18 12.84
N HIS A 25 -4.64 2.69 11.82
CA HIS A 25 -5.17 1.84 10.76
C HIS A 25 -4.23 0.66 10.43
N VAL A 26 -3.71 0.00 11.46
CA VAL A 26 -2.76 -1.14 11.32
C VAL A 26 -3.29 -2.26 10.41
N GLY A 27 -4.59 -2.56 10.46
CA GLY A 27 -5.20 -3.57 9.57
C GLY A 27 -5.07 -3.20 8.09
N SER A 28 -5.32 -1.93 7.75
CA SER A 28 -5.12 -1.40 6.40
C SER A 28 -3.65 -1.37 6.01
N ALA A 29 -2.75 -0.99 6.93
CA ALA A 29 -1.31 -1.01 6.68
C ALA A 29 -0.80 -2.42 6.33
N ARG A 30 -1.23 -3.44 7.09
CA ARG A 30 -0.87 -4.85 6.85
C ARG A 30 -1.43 -5.37 5.53
N ALA A 31 -2.71 -5.11 5.25
CA ALA A 31 -3.34 -5.56 4.02
C ALA A 31 -2.72 -4.90 2.77
N LEU A 32 -2.47 -3.59 2.84
CA LEU A 32 -1.84 -2.83 1.76
C LEU A 32 -0.40 -3.27 1.53
N GLY A 33 0.40 -3.43 2.59
CA GLY A 33 1.78 -3.90 2.49
C GLY A 33 1.90 -5.31 1.90
N LEU A 34 1.02 -6.23 2.30
CA LEU A 34 0.96 -7.57 1.72
C LEU A 34 0.59 -7.52 0.23
N TRP A 35 -0.42 -6.73 -0.14
CA TRP A 35 -0.82 -6.56 -1.54
C TRP A 35 0.32 -5.95 -2.38
N ALA A 36 1.00 -4.93 -1.88
CA ALA A 36 2.14 -4.31 -2.56
C ALA A 36 3.29 -5.31 -2.77
N ALA A 37 3.63 -6.11 -1.75
CA ALA A 37 4.62 -7.17 -1.88
C ALA A 37 4.21 -8.23 -2.92
N CYS A 38 2.93 -8.62 -2.94
CA CYS A 38 2.39 -9.52 -3.96
C CYS A 38 2.52 -8.94 -5.37
N LYS A 39 2.22 -7.64 -5.55
CA LYS A 39 2.39 -6.95 -6.84
C LYS A 39 3.84 -6.89 -7.28
N ALA A 40 4.78 -6.62 -6.38
CA ALA A 40 6.20 -6.57 -6.68
C ALA A 40 6.79 -7.94 -7.04
N THR A 41 6.26 -9.02 -6.46
CA THR A 41 6.76 -10.39 -6.63
C THR A 41 5.96 -11.25 -7.62
N GLY A 42 4.91 -10.70 -8.22
CA GLY A 42 4.01 -11.45 -9.12
C GLY A 42 3.17 -12.53 -8.43
N ARG A 43 3.06 -12.52 -7.10
CA ARG A 43 2.30 -13.51 -6.33
C ARG A 43 0.82 -13.14 -6.20
N SER A 44 -0.05 -14.15 -6.10
CA SER A 44 -1.48 -13.94 -5.83
C SER A 44 -1.70 -13.39 -4.42
N PHE A 45 -2.41 -12.26 -4.32
CA PHE A 45 -2.80 -11.69 -3.03
C PHE A 45 -3.73 -12.63 -2.26
N ASP A 46 -4.73 -13.22 -2.93
CA ASP A 46 -5.62 -14.20 -2.31
C ASP A 46 -4.86 -15.45 -1.81
N GLY A 47 -3.91 -15.93 -2.61
CA GLY A 47 -3.03 -17.03 -2.21
C GLY A 47 -2.20 -16.69 -0.95
N ALA A 48 -1.66 -15.47 -0.89
CA ALA A 48 -0.90 -15.01 0.25
C ALA A 48 -1.76 -14.81 1.51
N LEU A 49 -3.03 -14.40 1.36
CA LEU A 49 -3.98 -14.30 2.47
C LEU A 49 -4.31 -15.67 3.05
N LYS A 50 -4.60 -16.65 2.18
CA LYS A 50 -4.86 -18.04 2.58
C LYS A 50 -3.68 -18.65 3.30
N ALA A 51 -2.46 -18.47 2.78
CA ALA A 51 -1.24 -19.00 3.39
C ALA A 51 -0.96 -18.46 4.79
N ARG A 52 -1.44 -17.24 5.10
CA ARG A 52 -1.22 -16.61 6.41
C ARG A 52 -2.41 -16.74 7.38
N ALA A 53 -3.52 -17.35 6.94
CA ALA A 53 -4.77 -17.52 7.70
C ALA A 53 -5.27 -16.28 8.47
N THR A 54 -4.89 -15.07 8.04
CA THR A 54 -4.93 -13.88 8.91
C THR A 54 -6.24 -13.10 8.82
N MET A 55 -6.95 -13.22 7.69
CA MET A 55 -8.18 -12.45 7.45
C MET A 55 -9.00 -13.04 6.30
N HIS A 56 -10.32 -12.85 6.37
CA HIS A 56 -11.22 -13.18 5.28
C HIS A 56 -10.93 -12.30 4.04
N ARG A 57 -11.00 -12.90 2.84
CA ARG A 57 -10.68 -12.22 1.57
C ARG A 57 -11.39 -10.89 1.42
N SER A 58 -12.72 -10.85 1.63
CA SER A 58 -13.49 -9.62 1.45
C SER A 58 -13.04 -8.49 2.38
N VAL A 59 -12.66 -8.82 3.62
CA VAL A 59 -12.16 -7.86 4.60
C VAL A 59 -10.79 -7.35 4.17
N ALA A 60 -9.90 -8.23 3.70
CA ALA A 60 -8.57 -7.86 3.23
C ALA A 60 -8.60 -6.86 2.06
N TYR A 61 -9.48 -7.09 1.09
CA TYR A 61 -9.66 -6.17 -0.05
C TYR A 61 -10.20 -4.81 0.40
N ARG A 62 -11.21 -4.78 1.29
CA ARG A 62 -11.70 -3.51 1.86
C ARG A 62 -10.62 -2.76 2.64
N LEU A 63 -9.82 -3.47 3.43
CA LEU A 63 -8.73 -2.87 4.19
C LEU A 63 -7.63 -2.30 3.29
N ARG A 64 -7.30 -3.00 2.20
CA ARG A 64 -6.39 -2.52 1.15
C ARG A 64 -6.93 -1.22 0.53
N ASP A 65 -8.19 -1.23 0.08
CA ASP A 65 -8.78 -0.09 -0.61
C ASP A 65 -8.92 1.12 0.31
N LYS A 66 -9.32 0.89 1.57
CA LYS A 66 -9.30 1.92 2.61
C LYS A 66 -7.89 2.46 2.84
N GLY A 67 -6.89 1.59 2.89
CA GLY A 67 -5.48 1.99 3.03
C GLY A 67 -5.02 2.89 1.88
N LEU A 68 -5.32 2.52 0.63
CA LEU A 68 -5.00 3.34 -0.55
C LEU A 68 -5.70 4.70 -0.50
N SER A 69 -6.98 4.72 -0.12
CA SER A 69 -7.76 5.96 0.01
C SER A 69 -7.15 6.90 1.06
N LEU A 70 -6.81 6.38 2.25
CA LEU A 70 -6.19 7.17 3.32
C LEU A 70 -4.80 7.70 2.94
N VAL A 71 -3.98 6.88 2.28
CA VAL A 71 -2.68 7.31 1.75
C VAL A 71 -2.87 8.41 0.71
N SER A 72 -3.82 8.26 -0.22
CA SER A 72 -4.12 9.29 -1.23
C SER A 72 -4.54 10.61 -0.59
N VAL A 73 -5.41 10.59 0.43
CA VAL A 73 -5.82 11.78 1.18
C VAL A 73 -4.62 12.41 1.90
N GLY A 74 -3.78 11.59 2.54
CA GLY A 74 -2.56 12.07 3.22
C GLY A 74 -1.58 12.75 2.26
N LEU A 75 -1.34 12.15 1.10
CA LEU A 75 -0.48 12.70 0.06
C LEU A 75 -1.02 14.01 -0.51
N ALA A 76 -2.33 14.08 -0.77
CA ALA A 76 -2.99 15.30 -1.23
C ALA A 76 -2.87 16.43 -0.20
N ARG A 77 -3.06 16.11 1.09
CA ARG A 77 -2.89 17.07 2.19
C ARG A 77 -1.44 17.58 2.28
N ASP A 78 -0.48 16.71 2.06
CA ASP A 78 0.95 17.03 2.16
C ASP A 78 1.53 17.61 0.85
N GLY A 79 0.70 17.83 -0.18
CA GLY A 79 1.11 18.40 -1.47
C GLY A 79 1.96 17.47 -2.34
N VAL A 80 1.94 16.16 -2.08
CA VAL A 80 2.72 15.18 -2.84
C VAL A 80 1.98 14.81 -4.12
N LEU A 81 2.51 15.27 -5.26
CA LEU A 81 1.97 14.93 -6.58
C LEU A 81 2.32 13.47 -6.95
N VAL A 82 1.30 12.63 -7.04
CA VAL A 82 1.40 11.28 -7.58
C VAL A 82 0.83 11.32 -8.99
N ASP A 83 1.70 11.22 -9.99
CA ASP A 83 1.28 11.14 -11.38
C ASP A 83 0.55 9.79 -11.60
N VAL A 84 -0.77 9.84 -11.75
CA VAL A 84 -1.56 8.67 -12.12
C VAL A 84 -1.57 8.64 -13.62
N ALA A 85 -0.73 7.80 -14.22
CA ALA A 85 -0.81 7.52 -15.65
C ALA A 85 -2.26 7.07 -15.95
N ALA A 86 -2.98 7.91 -16.69
CA ALA A 86 -4.34 7.67 -17.17
C ALA A 86 -4.36 6.56 -18.24
#